data_AF-A0AA38IEY2-F1
#
_entry.id   AF-A0AA38IEY2-F1
#
_cell.length_a   1.000
_cell.length_b   1.000
_cell.length_c   1.000
_cell.angle_alpha   90.00
_cell.angle_beta   90.00
_cell.angle_gamma   90.00
#
_symmetry.space_group_name_H-M   'P 1'
#
loop_
_entity.id
_entity.type
_entity.pdbx_description
1 polymer ?
#
loop_
_entity_poly.entity_id
_entity_poly.type
_entity_poly.pdbx_seq_one_letter_code
_entity_poly.pdbx_strand_id
1 'polypeptide(L)'
;MHKNTPKRTNNYLSVLDGVRFYNSVFLIIAHGAAFIGQTAVSDTKAMEKLTTSLFITTIINLSIAVQVFFFMSTFLTTVNFYSHLRRAQEVTLGDVLRKIVKRYIRFTSAQAVFIALYSSWFIHLSRGPFWEQTVGFNHRQCNEKWWINLLYISNFFFDDGVCLPQMWHLSMDFQLTVIGLLILWWTQKNGKRLLFVSGILLLSQIVWTLLYLGWNNFEFSFLYTPEFLYNLTFTLSKEWQATWITTITNLAALAWGLIFGYMYSHRQNNTFITKRSYCIWWSTIVTVSCLGTILFSAYYKTTDYYSNSRWFAATYGSIEKVLFVFGFGLFIFGMLHGLGGCVKKVLEWAPMHALGKLSFGTYLIQFVFLNLDTGLKRYPLYVMVYLGATDILKYTTLSYLGSILLTSFVLMPMENLANKFL
;
A
#
# COMPACT_ATOMS: atom_id res chain seq x y z
N MET A 1 46.98 -2.67 -15.51
CA MET A 1 46.12 -3.26 -14.48
C MET A 1 45.01 -2.27 -14.09
N HIS A 2 43.90 -2.27 -14.83
CA HIS A 2 42.71 -1.50 -14.44
C HIS A 2 41.92 -2.31 -13.41
N LYS A 3 41.89 -1.84 -12.17
CA LYS A 3 41.01 -2.39 -11.12
C LYS A 3 39.57 -2.19 -11.55
N ASN A 4 38.90 -3.29 -11.94
CA ASN A 4 37.45 -3.37 -12.05
C ASN A 4 36.85 -3.18 -10.66
N THR A 5 36.51 -1.94 -10.32
CA THR A 5 35.53 -1.67 -9.26
C THR A 5 34.19 -2.26 -9.69
N PRO A 6 33.52 -3.08 -8.87
CA PRO A 6 32.22 -3.63 -9.22
C PRO A 6 31.25 -2.47 -9.43
N LYS A 7 30.71 -2.32 -10.65
CA LYS A 7 29.60 -1.41 -10.94
C LYS A 7 28.49 -1.72 -9.93
N ARG A 8 28.29 -0.78 -9.00
CA ARG A 8 27.28 -0.79 -7.94
C ARG A 8 25.96 -1.30 -8.52
N THR A 9 25.38 -2.33 -7.91
CA THR A 9 24.01 -2.84 -8.13
C THR A 9 22.89 -1.79 -7.94
N ASN A 10 23.23 -0.50 -7.80
CA ASN A 10 22.32 0.59 -7.42
C ASN A 10 21.55 1.22 -8.58
N ASN A 11 21.98 1.09 -9.85
CA ASN A 11 21.30 1.79 -10.96
C ASN A 11 20.09 1.05 -11.55
N TYR A 12 19.92 -0.25 -11.31
CA TYR A 12 18.84 -1.03 -11.93
C TYR A 12 17.52 -0.99 -11.15
N LEU A 13 17.55 -0.63 -9.87
CA LEU A 13 16.37 -0.53 -9.01
C LEU A 13 15.85 0.92 -8.89
N SER A 14 16.43 1.86 -9.64
CA SER A 14 16.00 3.26 -9.75
C SER A 14 14.51 3.40 -10.10
N VAL A 15 14.02 2.56 -11.02
CA VAL A 15 12.60 2.48 -11.39
C VAL A 15 11.70 2.32 -10.16
N LEU A 16 12.16 1.58 -9.16
CA LEU A 16 11.38 1.27 -7.97
C LEU A 16 11.16 2.50 -7.08
N ASP A 17 12.08 3.46 -7.09
CA ASP A 17 11.93 4.71 -6.36
C ASP A 17 10.86 5.60 -7.02
N GLY A 18 10.84 5.70 -8.36
CA GLY A 18 9.75 6.39 -9.07
C GLY A 18 8.39 5.74 -8.85
N VAL A 19 8.34 4.40 -8.87
CA VAL A 19 7.13 3.65 -8.55
C VAL A 19 6.62 4.01 -7.15
N ARG A 20 7.50 4.03 -6.13
CA ARG A 20 7.11 4.40 -4.76
C ARG A 20 6.53 5.82 -4.70
N PHE A 21 7.16 6.77 -5.39
CA PHE A 21 6.68 8.14 -5.44
C PHE A 21 5.26 8.24 -6.03
N TYR A 22 5.06 7.76 -7.25
CA TYR A 22 3.76 7.84 -7.92
C TYR A 22 2.68 7.04 -7.18
N ASN A 23 3.05 5.89 -6.61
CA ASN A 23 2.13 5.10 -5.79
C ASN A 23 1.69 5.85 -4.54
N SER A 24 2.60 6.56 -3.86
CA SER A 24 2.24 7.44 -2.73
C SER A 24 1.30 8.54 -3.17
N VAL A 25 1.52 9.17 -4.33
CA VAL A 25 0.63 10.22 -4.86
C VAL A 25 -0.77 9.66 -5.15
N PHE A 26 -0.87 8.47 -5.77
CA PHE A 26 -2.16 7.81 -6.01
C PHE A 26 -2.93 7.51 -4.72
N LEU A 27 -2.25 7.06 -3.66
CA LEU A 27 -2.90 6.87 -2.36
C LEU A 27 -3.35 8.19 -1.72
N ILE A 28 -2.57 9.26 -1.84
CA ILE A 28 -2.97 10.59 -1.32
C ILE A 28 -4.21 11.09 -2.07
N ILE A 29 -4.28 10.89 -3.39
CA ILE A 29 -5.46 11.23 -4.20
C ILE A 29 -6.69 10.44 -3.70
N ALA A 30 -6.56 9.12 -3.55
CA ALA A 30 -7.66 8.25 -3.13
C ALA A 30 -8.15 8.60 -1.70
N HIS A 31 -7.24 8.74 -0.74
CA HIS A 31 -7.59 9.13 0.63
C HIS A 31 -8.13 10.55 0.70
N GLY A 32 -7.56 11.50 -0.04
CA GLY A 32 -8.07 12.88 -0.10
C GLY A 32 -9.50 12.93 -0.60
N ALA A 33 -9.82 12.19 -1.67
CA ALA A 33 -11.18 12.07 -2.18
C ALA A 33 -12.13 11.45 -1.15
N ALA A 34 -11.71 10.40 -0.44
CA ALA A 34 -12.52 9.78 0.62
C ALA A 34 -12.76 10.72 1.82
N PHE A 35 -11.75 11.49 2.24
CA PHE A 35 -11.85 12.43 3.36
C PHE A 35 -12.72 13.65 3.06
N ILE A 36 -12.84 14.06 1.79
CA ILE A 36 -13.81 15.10 1.41
C ILE A 36 -15.23 14.67 1.78
N GLY A 37 -15.58 13.40 1.57
CA GLY A 37 -16.89 12.85 1.93
C GLY A 37 -17.15 12.69 3.43
N GLN A 38 -16.14 12.89 4.28
CA GLN A 38 -16.27 12.84 5.75
C GLN A 38 -16.73 14.18 6.35
N THR A 39 -16.97 15.19 5.52
CA THR A 39 -17.26 16.56 5.96
C THR A 39 -18.65 17.01 5.53
N ALA A 40 -19.17 18.07 6.14
CA ALA A 40 -20.42 18.66 5.70
C ALA A 40 -20.27 19.25 4.28
N VAL A 41 -21.24 18.96 3.40
CA VAL A 41 -21.31 19.47 2.03
C VAL A 41 -22.49 20.42 1.89
N SER A 42 -22.35 21.43 1.04
CA SER A 42 -23.41 22.44 0.82
C SER A 42 -24.51 21.95 -0.13
N ASP A 43 -24.20 20.96 -0.97
CA ASP A 43 -25.11 20.35 -1.94
C ASP A 43 -24.98 18.83 -1.86
N THR A 44 -25.93 18.19 -1.17
CA THR A 44 -25.95 16.74 -0.97
C THR A 44 -26.22 15.99 -2.28
N LYS A 45 -27.05 16.54 -3.16
CA LYS A 45 -27.38 15.93 -4.46
C LYS A 45 -26.17 15.94 -5.40
N ALA A 46 -25.36 17.01 -5.37
CA ALA A 46 -24.09 17.04 -6.08
C ALA A 46 -23.13 15.97 -5.54
N MET A 47 -23.08 15.79 -4.22
CA MET A 47 -22.25 14.76 -3.59
C MET A 47 -22.70 13.34 -3.99
N GLU A 48 -24.00 13.03 -3.95
CA GLU A 48 -24.56 11.75 -4.41
C GLU A 48 -24.17 11.48 -5.87
N LYS A 49 -24.34 12.47 -6.76
CA LYS A 49 -23.96 12.36 -8.17
C LYS A 49 -22.46 12.14 -8.36
N LEU A 50 -21.63 12.74 -7.51
CA LEU A 50 -20.18 12.53 -7.55
C LEU A 50 -19.81 11.12 -7.09
N THR A 51 -20.38 10.64 -5.98
CA THR A 51 -20.10 9.29 -5.44
C THR A 51 -20.55 8.16 -6.36
N THR A 52 -21.52 8.41 -7.23
CA THR A 52 -22.00 7.48 -8.27
C THR A 52 -21.34 7.71 -9.63
N SER A 53 -20.45 8.70 -9.75
CA SER A 53 -19.72 8.94 -10.99
C SER A 53 -18.60 7.91 -11.18
N LEU A 54 -18.43 7.44 -12.41
CA LEU A 54 -17.36 6.49 -12.75
C LEU A 54 -15.97 7.09 -12.43
N PHE A 55 -15.78 8.39 -12.66
CA PHE A 55 -14.51 9.07 -12.44
C PHE A 55 -14.11 9.08 -10.96
N ILE A 56 -14.98 9.55 -10.06
CA ILE A 56 -14.66 9.60 -8.62
C ILE A 56 -14.55 8.20 -8.04
N THR A 57 -15.43 7.28 -8.45
CA THR A 57 -15.36 5.89 -8.01
C THR A 57 -14.05 5.23 -8.43
N THR A 58 -13.58 5.51 -9.66
CA THR A 58 -12.25 5.07 -10.13
C THR A 58 -11.15 5.64 -9.24
N ILE A 59 -11.20 6.95 -8.93
CA ILE A 59 -10.24 7.61 -8.04
C ILE A 59 -10.18 6.95 -6.67
N ILE A 60 -11.31 6.67 -6.02
CA ILE A 60 -11.28 6.06 -4.69
C ILE A 60 -10.78 4.61 -4.77
N ASN A 61 -11.10 3.89 -5.86
CA ASN A 61 -10.60 2.54 -6.13
C ASN A 61 -9.09 2.49 -6.40
N LEU A 62 -8.41 3.61 -6.64
CA LEU A 62 -6.94 3.65 -6.63
C LEU A 62 -6.36 3.21 -5.28
N SER A 63 -7.15 3.09 -4.21
CA SER A 63 -6.72 2.49 -2.94
C SER A 63 -6.14 1.07 -3.10
N ILE A 64 -6.47 0.34 -4.18
CA ILE A 64 -5.80 -0.94 -4.52
C ILE A 64 -4.29 -0.80 -4.74
N ALA A 65 -3.81 0.40 -5.03
CA ALA A 65 -2.40 0.75 -5.12
C ALA A 65 -1.62 0.44 -3.82
N VAL A 66 -2.28 0.24 -2.69
CA VAL A 66 -1.63 -0.27 -1.46
C VAL A 66 -0.94 -1.61 -1.70
N GLN A 67 -1.49 -2.46 -2.59
CA GLN A 67 -0.91 -3.75 -2.96
C GLN A 67 0.47 -3.60 -3.62
N VAL A 68 0.73 -2.47 -4.29
CA VAL A 68 2.04 -2.18 -4.87
C VAL A 68 3.11 -2.11 -3.78
N PHE A 69 2.82 -1.49 -2.63
CA PHE A 69 3.80 -1.43 -1.54
C PHE A 69 4.10 -2.81 -0.96
N PHE A 70 3.07 -3.64 -0.72
CA PHE A 70 3.25 -5.02 -0.25
C PHE A 70 4.03 -5.89 -1.25
N PHE A 71 3.72 -5.78 -2.53
CA PHE A 71 4.45 -6.48 -3.60
C PHE A 71 5.92 -6.03 -3.62
N MET A 72 6.16 -4.73 -3.63
CA MET A 72 7.51 -4.14 -3.71
C MET A 72 8.37 -4.51 -2.50
N SER A 73 7.77 -4.48 -1.31
CA SER A 73 8.38 -4.91 -0.06
C SER A 73 8.85 -6.37 -0.15
N THR A 74 7.98 -7.26 -0.61
CA THR A 74 8.29 -8.69 -0.74
C THR A 74 9.28 -8.97 -1.88
N PHE A 75 9.11 -8.32 -3.03
CA PHE A 75 10.00 -8.43 -4.18
C PHE A 75 11.44 -8.05 -3.78
N LEU A 76 11.62 -6.88 -3.16
CA LEU A 76 12.93 -6.42 -2.69
C LEU A 76 13.50 -7.33 -1.60
N THR A 77 12.66 -7.81 -0.69
CA THR A 77 13.08 -8.78 0.35
C THR A 77 13.62 -10.05 -0.30
N THR A 78 12.96 -10.55 -1.34
CA THR A 78 13.37 -11.74 -2.11
C THR A 78 14.68 -11.51 -2.85
N VAL A 79 14.80 -10.39 -3.57
CA VAL A 79 16.03 -10.05 -4.31
C VAL A 79 17.23 -9.89 -3.38
N ASN A 80 17.04 -9.20 -2.25
CA ASN A 80 18.09 -9.04 -1.24
C ASN A 80 18.43 -10.37 -0.54
N PHE A 81 17.44 -11.24 -0.33
CA PHE A 81 17.65 -12.58 0.22
C PHE A 81 18.54 -13.42 -0.70
N TYR A 82 18.21 -13.54 -1.99
CA TYR A 82 19.03 -14.30 -2.95
C TYR A 82 20.39 -13.66 -3.20
N SER A 83 20.50 -12.33 -3.16
CA SER A 83 21.80 -11.65 -3.20
C SER A 83 22.68 -12.03 -2.01
N HIS A 84 22.12 -12.10 -0.81
CA HIS A 84 22.82 -12.53 0.39
C HIS A 84 23.17 -14.03 0.34
N LEU A 85 22.22 -14.89 -0.06
CA LEU A 85 22.43 -16.33 -0.22
C LEU A 85 23.58 -16.64 -1.19
N ARG A 86 23.70 -15.91 -2.31
CA ARG A 86 24.83 -16.09 -3.24
C ARG A 86 26.19 -15.75 -2.63
N ARG A 87 26.24 -14.83 -1.67
CA ARG A 87 27.49 -14.41 -1.00
C ARG A 87 27.84 -15.34 0.17
N ALA A 88 26.84 -15.71 0.97
CA ALA A 88 27.01 -16.50 2.18
C ALA A 88 26.91 -18.02 1.93
N GLN A 89 26.50 -18.46 0.74
CA GLN A 89 26.16 -19.84 0.35
C GLN A 89 24.95 -20.44 1.09
N GLU A 90 24.74 -20.10 2.35
CA GLU A 90 23.58 -20.46 3.15
C GLU A 90 23.12 -19.25 3.98
N VAL A 91 21.82 -19.14 4.24
CA VAL A 91 21.24 -18.13 5.12
C VAL A 91 20.74 -18.83 6.37
N THR A 92 21.25 -18.43 7.53
CA THR A 92 20.87 -19.01 8.82
C THR A 92 19.57 -18.39 9.34
N LEU A 93 18.93 -19.06 10.30
CA LEU A 93 17.77 -18.47 11.00
C LEU A 93 18.17 -17.18 11.75
N GLY A 94 19.41 -17.09 12.25
CA GLY A 94 19.94 -15.87 12.87
C GLY A 94 19.97 -14.68 11.93
N ASP A 95 20.34 -14.88 10.66
CA ASP A 95 20.33 -13.83 9.63
C ASP A 95 18.91 -13.35 9.32
N VAL A 96 17.95 -14.28 9.31
CA VAL A 96 16.52 -13.98 9.13
C VAL A 96 16.00 -13.15 10.31
N LEU A 97 16.26 -13.59 11.54
CA LEU A 97 15.86 -12.87 12.75
C LEU A 97 16.46 -11.46 12.78
N ARG A 98 17.74 -11.31 12.40
CA ARG A 98 18.40 -10.01 12.29
C ARG A 98 17.68 -9.07 11.30
N LYS A 99 17.27 -9.58 10.13
CA LYS A 99 16.50 -8.81 9.16
C LYS A 99 15.12 -8.40 9.70
N ILE A 100 14.45 -9.28 10.44
CA ILE A 100 13.17 -8.99 11.10
C ILE A 100 13.35 -7.90 12.16
N VAL A 101 14.34 -8.01 13.03
CA VAL A 101 14.61 -7.02 14.10
C VAL A 101 14.96 -5.66 13.50
N LYS A 102 15.82 -5.59 12.46
CA LYS A 102 16.13 -4.32 11.77
C LYS A 102 14.87 -3.65 11.22
N ARG A 103 13.97 -4.44 10.63
CA ARG A 103 12.70 -3.91 10.11
C ARG A 103 11.77 -3.46 11.24
N TYR A 104 11.69 -4.23 12.32
CA TYR A 104 10.91 -3.90 13.52
C TYR A 104 11.35 -2.54 14.09
N ILE A 105 12.65 -2.32 14.27
CA ILE A 105 13.19 -1.04 14.78
C ILE A 105 12.80 0.12 13.87
N ARG A 106 13.02 -0.02 12.55
CA ARG A 106 12.73 1.03 11.57
C ARG A 106 11.24 1.40 11.53
N PHE A 107 10.35 0.41 11.51
CA PHE A 107 8.91 0.67 11.46
C PHE A 107 8.40 1.18 12.80
N THR A 108 8.91 0.62 13.90
CA THR A 108 8.51 1.00 15.27
C THR A 108 8.91 2.44 15.58
N SER A 109 10.11 2.87 15.18
CA SER A 109 10.53 4.26 15.38
C SER A 109 9.60 5.26 14.69
N ALA A 110 9.09 4.92 13.51
CA ALA A 110 8.18 5.79 12.77
C ALA A 110 6.82 5.90 13.46
N GLN A 111 6.20 4.76 13.77
CA GLN A 111 4.87 4.72 14.38
C GLN A 111 4.86 5.30 15.79
N ALA A 112 5.92 5.12 16.57
CA ALA A 112 6.03 5.65 17.92
C ALA A 112 5.90 7.18 17.96
N VAL A 113 6.42 7.88 16.95
CA VAL A 113 6.28 9.34 16.81
C VAL A 113 4.82 9.73 16.66
N PHE A 114 4.06 9.03 15.80
CA PHE A 114 2.64 9.34 15.59
C PHE A 114 1.78 8.94 16.79
N ILE A 115 2.05 7.80 17.40
CA ILE A 115 1.37 7.38 18.63
C ILE A 115 1.57 8.46 19.70
N ALA A 116 2.82 8.88 19.95
CA ALA A 116 3.13 9.91 20.94
C ALA A 116 2.45 11.25 20.58
N LEU A 117 2.50 11.66 19.32
CA LEU A 117 1.87 12.89 18.82
C LEU A 117 0.37 12.90 19.09
N TYR A 118 -0.36 11.84 18.70
CA TYR A 118 -1.81 11.73 18.88
C TYR A 118 -2.22 11.52 20.34
N SER A 119 -1.42 10.81 21.13
CA SER A 119 -1.65 10.62 22.57
C SER A 119 -1.41 11.88 23.41
N SER A 120 -0.68 12.89 22.92
CA SER A 120 -0.28 14.05 23.73
C SER A 120 -0.56 15.40 23.07
N TRP A 121 0.30 15.87 22.17
CA TRP A 121 0.25 17.26 21.70
C TRP A 121 -0.88 17.54 20.71
N PHE A 122 -1.23 16.58 19.88
CA PHE A 122 -2.08 16.84 18.71
C PHE A 122 -3.48 17.30 19.09
N ILE A 123 -4.07 16.78 20.16
CA ILE A 123 -5.40 17.16 20.66
C ILE A 123 -5.48 18.63 21.09
N HIS A 124 -4.37 19.22 21.53
CA HIS A 124 -4.31 20.58 22.04
C HIS A 124 -4.02 21.65 20.96
N LEU A 125 -3.76 21.24 19.71
CA LEU A 125 -3.30 22.14 18.66
C LEU A 125 -4.38 23.10 18.17
N SER A 126 -5.66 22.70 18.19
CA SER A 126 -6.76 23.53 17.73
C SER A 126 -8.11 23.05 18.27
N ARG A 127 -9.20 23.69 17.82
CA ARG A 127 -10.60 23.31 18.03
C ARG A 127 -11.41 23.58 16.77
N GLY A 128 -12.34 22.68 16.47
CA GLY A 128 -13.26 22.81 15.34
C GLY A 128 -14.42 21.83 15.41
N PRO A 129 -15.44 21.99 14.55
CA PRO A 129 -16.66 21.19 14.58
C PRO A 129 -16.43 19.68 14.48
N PHE A 130 -15.46 19.26 13.66
CA PHE A 130 -15.10 17.85 13.46
C PHE A 130 -13.88 17.41 14.30
N TRP A 131 -13.33 18.28 15.16
CA TRP A 131 -12.06 18.02 15.86
C TRP A 131 -12.14 16.82 16.82
N GLU A 132 -13.22 16.72 17.60
CA GLU A 132 -13.42 15.60 18.52
C GLU A 132 -13.66 14.27 17.79
N GLN A 133 -14.23 14.33 16.59
CA GLN A 133 -14.55 13.16 15.77
C GLN A 133 -13.30 12.64 15.04
N THR A 134 -12.37 13.52 14.66
CA THR A 134 -11.12 13.12 14.00
C THR A 134 -9.97 12.97 15.00
N VAL A 135 -9.50 14.07 15.56
CA VAL A 135 -8.32 14.10 16.44
C VAL A 135 -8.66 13.56 17.83
N GLY A 136 -9.81 13.94 18.39
CA GLY A 136 -10.27 13.47 19.71
C GLY A 136 -10.50 11.96 19.78
N PHE A 137 -11.13 11.38 18.75
CA PHE A 137 -11.31 9.94 18.63
C PHE A 137 -9.96 9.21 18.61
N ASN A 138 -9.06 9.59 17.71
CA ASN A 138 -7.73 8.98 17.61
C ASN A 138 -6.93 9.16 18.91
N HIS A 139 -7.02 10.30 19.58
CA HIS A 139 -6.37 10.53 20.88
C HIS A 139 -6.80 9.51 21.93
N ARG A 140 -8.12 9.30 22.10
CA ARG A 140 -8.66 8.30 23.05
C ARG A 140 -8.21 6.89 22.69
N GLN A 141 -8.36 6.49 21.41
CA GLN A 141 -7.93 5.18 20.95
C GLN A 141 -6.42 4.96 21.13
N CYS A 142 -5.59 6.00 20.93
CA CYS A 142 -4.15 5.90 21.13
C CYS A 142 -3.76 5.75 22.60
N ASN A 143 -4.44 6.42 23.53
CA ASN A 143 -4.14 6.26 24.96
C ASN A 143 -4.47 4.85 25.47
N GLU A 144 -5.52 4.21 24.93
CA GLU A 144 -5.95 2.87 25.37
C GLU A 144 -5.26 1.74 24.60
N LYS A 145 -5.04 1.91 23.28
CA LYS A 145 -4.73 0.81 22.35
C LYS A 145 -3.44 1.01 21.55
N TRP A 146 -2.54 1.90 21.96
CA TRP A 146 -1.24 2.09 21.31
C TRP A 146 -0.44 0.78 21.14
N TRP A 147 -0.52 -0.11 22.13
CA TRP A 147 0.22 -1.36 22.17
C TRP A 147 -0.14 -2.31 21.01
N ILE A 148 -1.38 -2.26 20.51
CA ILE A 148 -1.84 -3.08 19.38
C ILE A 148 -1.01 -2.80 18.12
N ASN A 149 -0.66 -1.53 17.88
CA ASN A 149 0.19 -1.14 16.74
C ASN A 149 1.64 -1.56 16.93
N LEU A 150 2.17 -1.51 18.16
CA LEU A 150 3.55 -1.95 18.44
C LEU A 150 3.76 -3.46 18.31
N LEU A 151 2.69 -4.23 18.52
CA LEU A 151 2.67 -5.68 18.27
C LEU A 151 2.39 -6.04 16.80
N TYR A 152 2.10 -5.04 15.94
CA TYR A 152 1.73 -5.25 14.54
C TYR A 152 0.52 -6.18 14.36
N ILE A 153 -0.50 -6.03 15.21
CA ILE A 153 -1.74 -6.84 15.18
C ILE A 153 -3.00 -5.98 14.97
N SER A 154 -2.85 -4.72 14.56
CA SER A 154 -3.97 -3.79 14.39
C SER A 154 -4.97 -4.19 13.30
N ASN A 155 -4.58 -5.06 12.38
CA ASN A 155 -5.48 -5.63 11.39
C ASN A 155 -6.47 -6.66 11.95
N PHE A 156 -6.19 -7.27 13.11
CA PHE A 156 -7.09 -8.21 13.77
C PHE A 156 -8.16 -7.54 14.62
N PHE A 157 -7.87 -6.34 15.15
CA PHE A 157 -8.75 -5.56 16.03
C PHE A 157 -9.25 -4.28 15.34
N PHE A 158 -9.35 -4.30 14.02
CA PHE A 158 -9.60 -3.09 13.24
C PHE A 158 -11.01 -2.53 13.51
N ASP A 159 -12.03 -3.37 13.54
CA ASP A 159 -13.41 -3.01 13.85
C ASP A 159 -13.61 -2.58 15.32
N ASP A 160 -12.82 -3.12 16.24
CA ASP A 160 -12.85 -2.75 17.66
C ASP A 160 -12.32 -1.33 17.94
N GLY A 161 -11.83 -0.61 16.92
CA GLY A 161 -11.21 0.70 17.04
C GLY A 161 -9.73 0.59 17.38
N VAL A 162 -8.89 1.05 16.45
CA VAL A 162 -7.42 1.09 16.60
C VAL A 162 -6.95 2.52 16.84
N CYS A 163 -5.79 2.69 17.46
CA CYS A 163 -5.19 4.01 17.72
C CYS A 163 -5.13 4.91 16.48
N LEU A 164 -4.62 4.37 15.36
CA LEU A 164 -4.51 5.08 14.10
C LEU A 164 -4.89 4.12 12.98
N PRO A 165 -6.02 4.34 12.27
CA PRO A 165 -6.50 3.41 11.25
C PRO A 165 -5.43 3.06 10.23
N GLN A 166 -4.71 4.05 9.70
CA GLN A 166 -3.66 3.86 8.69
C GLN A 166 -2.51 2.92 9.09
N MET A 167 -2.36 2.62 10.39
CA MET A 167 -1.30 1.71 10.87
C MET A 167 -1.57 0.25 10.49
N TRP A 168 -2.78 -0.11 10.04
CA TRP A 168 -3.09 -1.45 9.52
C TRP A 168 -2.11 -1.86 8.39
N HIS A 169 -1.70 -0.91 7.55
CA HIS A 169 -0.75 -1.15 6.46
C HIS A 169 0.62 -1.57 6.99
N LEU A 170 1.09 -0.98 8.09
CA LEU A 170 2.38 -1.31 8.68
C LEU A 170 2.35 -2.71 9.32
N SER A 171 1.27 -3.03 10.04
CA SER A 171 1.02 -4.38 10.58
C SER A 171 1.05 -5.42 9.48
N MET A 172 0.32 -5.15 8.41
CA MET A 172 0.27 -6.02 7.24
C MET A 172 1.63 -6.21 6.57
N ASP A 173 2.34 -5.13 6.26
CA ASP A 173 3.64 -5.21 5.60
C ASP A 173 4.70 -5.91 6.47
N PHE A 174 4.67 -5.71 7.80
CA PHE A 174 5.53 -6.42 8.73
C PHE A 174 5.22 -7.92 8.75
N GLN A 175 3.95 -8.32 8.91
CA GLN A 175 3.51 -9.71 8.90
C GLN A 175 3.88 -10.42 7.59
N LEU A 176 3.56 -9.83 6.43
CA LEU A 176 3.90 -10.41 5.12
C LEU A 176 5.41 -10.55 4.94
N THR A 177 6.20 -9.61 5.45
CA THR A 177 7.67 -9.71 5.40
C THR A 177 8.20 -10.85 6.26
N VAL A 178 7.70 -10.99 7.49
CA VAL A 178 8.09 -12.09 8.39
C VAL A 178 7.77 -13.43 7.73
N ILE A 179 6.54 -13.60 7.24
CA ILE A 179 6.11 -14.81 6.51
C ILE A 179 7.01 -15.05 5.29
N GLY A 180 7.25 -14.02 4.48
CA GLY A 180 8.10 -14.11 3.28
C GLY A 180 9.54 -14.52 3.57
N LEU A 181 10.16 -13.94 4.59
CA LEU A 181 11.53 -14.30 5.01
C LEU A 181 11.62 -15.74 5.50
N LEU A 182 10.63 -16.21 6.27
CA LEU A 182 10.57 -17.60 6.74
C LEU A 182 10.39 -18.58 5.58
N ILE A 183 9.52 -18.26 4.61
CA ILE A 183 9.35 -19.07 3.40
C ILE A 183 10.65 -19.12 2.60
N LEU A 184 11.32 -17.98 2.39
CA LEU A 184 12.59 -17.91 1.67
C LEU A 184 13.68 -18.73 2.37
N TRP A 185 13.78 -18.63 3.69
CA TRP A 185 14.71 -19.43 4.48
C TRP A 185 14.45 -20.93 4.36
N TRP A 186 13.20 -21.36 4.46
CA TRP A 186 12.83 -22.77 4.35
C TRP A 186 13.01 -23.33 2.93
N THR A 187 12.83 -22.49 1.91
CA THR A 187 12.91 -22.89 0.49
C THR A 187 14.25 -22.55 -0.17
N GLN A 188 15.23 -22.03 0.59
CA GLN A 188 16.48 -21.48 0.04
C GLN A 188 17.26 -22.45 -0.87
N LYS A 189 17.16 -23.76 -0.63
CA LYS A 189 17.84 -24.82 -1.41
C LYS A 189 17.03 -25.31 -2.63
N ASN A 190 15.74 -25.02 -2.71
CA ASN A 190 14.87 -25.53 -3.77
C ASN A 190 13.85 -24.49 -4.25
N GLY A 191 14.18 -23.82 -5.35
CA GLY A 191 13.31 -22.82 -5.97
C GLY A 191 11.96 -23.35 -6.46
N LYS A 192 11.85 -24.65 -6.81
CA LYS A 192 10.54 -25.24 -7.15
C LYS A 192 9.61 -25.26 -5.94
N ARG A 193 10.17 -25.49 -4.74
CA ARG A 193 9.41 -25.44 -3.48
C ARG A 193 8.88 -24.04 -3.21
N LEU A 194 9.68 -23.00 -3.46
CA LEU A 194 9.23 -21.60 -3.35
C LEU A 194 8.04 -21.31 -4.25
N LEU A 195 8.11 -21.72 -5.52
CA LEU A 195 7.02 -21.53 -6.48
C LEU A 195 5.76 -22.30 -6.07
N PHE A 196 5.91 -23.53 -5.58
CA PHE A 196 4.80 -24.34 -5.09
C PHE A 196 4.09 -23.69 -3.90
N VAL A 197 4.84 -23.25 -2.88
CA VAL A 197 4.29 -22.54 -1.72
C VAL A 197 3.60 -21.24 -2.13
N SER A 198 4.20 -20.48 -3.04
CA SER A 198 3.60 -19.25 -3.56
C SER A 198 2.26 -19.53 -4.27
N GLY A 199 2.15 -20.65 -4.99
CA GLY A 199 0.89 -21.12 -5.57
C GLY A 199 -0.17 -21.46 -4.53
N ILE A 200 0.22 -22.11 -3.43
CA ILE A 200 -0.68 -22.39 -2.30
C ILE A 200 -1.16 -21.08 -1.65
N LEU A 201 -0.28 -20.10 -1.45
CA LEU A 201 -0.67 -18.80 -0.90
C LEU A 201 -1.72 -18.10 -1.78
N LEU A 202 -1.53 -18.09 -3.11
CA LEU A 202 -2.51 -17.54 -4.04
C LEU A 202 -3.86 -18.26 -3.95
N LEU A 203 -3.84 -19.59 -3.98
CA LEU A 203 -5.06 -20.40 -3.87
C LEU A 203 -5.76 -20.15 -2.53
N SER A 204 -5.01 -20.06 -1.44
CA SER A 204 -5.56 -19.81 -0.10
C SER A 204 -6.25 -18.46 -0.01
N GLN A 205 -5.69 -17.40 -0.61
CA GLN A 205 -6.36 -16.11 -0.68
C GLN A 205 -7.66 -16.20 -1.47
N ILE A 206 -7.62 -16.82 -2.66
CA ILE A 206 -8.79 -16.90 -3.55
C ILE A 206 -9.91 -17.65 -2.84
N VAL A 207 -9.63 -18.84 -2.32
CA VAL A 207 -10.62 -19.69 -1.64
C VAL A 207 -11.16 -19.00 -0.39
N TRP A 208 -10.29 -18.44 0.46
CA TRP A 208 -10.74 -17.75 1.67
C TRP A 208 -11.62 -16.55 1.33
N THR A 209 -11.20 -15.69 0.42
CA THR A 209 -11.93 -14.47 0.06
C THR A 209 -13.27 -14.83 -0.58
N LEU A 210 -13.30 -15.81 -1.49
CA LEU A 210 -14.54 -16.29 -2.12
C LEU A 210 -15.54 -16.79 -1.09
N LEU A 211 -15.10 -17.68 -0.19
CA LEU A 211 -15.98 -18.26 0.81
C LEU A 211 -16.43 -17.20 1.81
N TYR A 212 -15.52 -16.36 2.31
CA TYR A 212 -15.84 -15.36 3.31
C TYR A 212 -16.82 -14.31 2.80
N LEU A 213 -16.64 -13.80 1.57
CA LEU A 213 -17.58 -12.86 0.96
C LEU A 213 -18.92 -13.52 0.64
N GLY A 214 -18.90 -14.73 0.07
CA GLY A 214 -20.11 -15.44 -0.30
C GLY A 214 -20.99 -15.81 0.90
N TRP A 215 -20.38 -16.21 2.02
CA TRP A 215 -21.12 -16.61 3.23
C TRP A 215 -21.73 -15.43 4.00
N ASN A 216 -20.99 -14.33 4.08
CA ASN A 216 -21.43 -13.13 4.80
C ASN A 216 -22.27 -12.18 3.94
N ASN A 217 -22.47 -12.51 2.66
CA ASN A 217 -23.15 -11.65 1.69
C ASN A 217 -22.50 -10.25 1.59
N PHE A 218 -21.17 -10.24 1.62
CA PHE A 218 -20.38 -9.02 1.56
C PHE A 218 -19.98 -8.69 0.12
N GLU A 219 -20.03 -7.40 -0.19
CA GLU A 219 -19.52 -6.86 -1.45
C GLU A 219 -17.99 -6.78 -1.42
N PHE A 220 -17.34 -7.02 -2.56
CA PHE A 220 -15.88 -6.96 -2.63
C PHE A 220 -15.35 -5.52 -2.57
N SER A 221 -16.19 -4.55 -2.90
CA SER A 221 -15.79 -3.15 -2.98
C SER A 221 -16.95 -2.26 -2.58
N PHE A 222 -16.74 -1.43 -1.57
CA PHE A 222 -17.78 -0.58 -0.98
C PHE A 222 -18.32 0.45 -1.96
N LEU A 223 -19.65 0.57 -2.01
CA LEU A 223 -20.27 1.77 -2.53
C LEU A 223 -20.03 2.91 -1.54
N TYR A 224 -19.33 3.94 -1.99
CA TYR A 224 -18.98 5.10 -1.17
C TYR A 224 -20.14 6.10 -1.12
N THR A 225 -21.31 5.67 -0.62
CA THR A 225 -22.44 6.57 -0.47
C THR A 225 -22.07 7.74 0.46
N PRO A 226 -22.72 8.91 0.33
CA PRO A 226 -22.46 10.03 1.22
C PRO A 226 -22.61 9.66 2.69
N GLU A 227 -23.59 8.82 3.04
CA GLU A 227 -23.82 8.34 4.41
C GLU A 227 -22.66 7.46 4.88
N PHE A 228 -22.17 6.55 4.03
CA PHE A 228 -21.03 5.71 4.36
C PHE A 228 -19.77 6.55 4.59
N LEU A 229 -19.48 7.49 3.68
CA LEU A 229 -18.32 8.37 3.79
C LEU A 229 -18.39 9.25 5.04
N TYR A 230 -19.57 9.79 5.35
CA TYR A 230 -19.80 10.54 6.58
C TYR A 230 -19.60 9.66 7.82
N ASN A 231 -20.16 8.44 7.80
CA ASN A 231 -20.10 7.48 8.90
C ASN A 231 -18.71 6.86 9.10
N LEU A 232 -17.82 6.91 8.10
CA LEU A 232 -16.45 6.41 8.21
C LEU A 232 -15.64 7.12 9.30
N THR A 233 -16.07 8.33 9.70
CA THR A 233 -15.49 9.02 10.87
C THR A 233 -15.88 8.39 12.21
N PHE A 234 -16.97 7.63 12.26
CA PHE A 234 -17.56 7.12 13.51
C PHE A 234 -17.36 5.62 13.73
N THR A 235 -17.29 4.81 12.66
CA THR A 235 -17.18 3.34 12.78
C THR A 235 -16.33 2.74 11.67
N LEU A 236 -15.37 1.89 12.05
CA LEU A 236 -14.64 1.04 11.12
C LEU A 236 -15.53 -0.18 10.80
N SER A 237 -15.84 -0.42 9.53
CA SER A 237 -16.79 -1.48 9.14
C SER A 237 -16.12 -2.87 9.11
N LYS A 238 -16.87 -3.88 9.58
CA LYS A 238 -16.42 -5.29 9.57
C LYS A 238 -16.17 -5.79 8.16
N GLU A 239 -16.97 -5.32 7.21
CA GLU A 239 -16.81 -5.61 5.81
C GLU A 239 -15.46 -5.07 5.30
N TRP A 240 -15.08 -3.84 5.68
CA TRP A 240 -13.81 -3.25 5.26
C TRP A 240 -12.62 -4.01 5.84
N GLN A 241 -12.71 -4.39 7.11
CA GLN A 241 -11.72 -5.25 7.73
C GLN A 241 -11.56 -6.56 6.95
N ALA A 242 -12.67 -7.23 6.68
CA ALA A 242 -12.72 -8.50 5.99
C ALA A 242 -12.08 -8.46 4.59
N THR A 243 -12.41 -7.44 3.80
CA THR A 243 -12.03 -7.34 2.37
C THR A 243 -10.64 -6.75 2.14
N TRP A 244 -10.22 -5.79 2.96
CA TRP A 244 -9.00 -5.00 2.70
C TRP A 244 -7.90 -5.21 3.74
N ILE A 245 -8.26 -5.40 5.01
CA ILE A 245 -7.34 -5.26 6.13
C ILE A 245 -6.73 -6.61 6.56
N THR A 246 -7.48 -7.70 6.43
CA THR A 246 -7.04 -9.04 6.85
C THR A 246 -5.78 -9.53 6.13
N THR A 247 -4.94 -10.32 6.81
CA THR A 247 -3.70 -10.80 6.21
C THR A 247 -3.92 -11.72 5.02
N ILE A 248 -4.92 -12.58 5.11
CA ILE A 248 -5.21 -13.60 4.10
C ILE A 248 -5.61 -12.96 2.77
N THR A 249 -6.39 -11.88 2.79
CA THR A 249 -6.83 -11.19 1.56
C THR A 249 -5.72 -10.41 0.84
N ASN A 250 -4.51 -10.37 1.41
CA ASN A 250 -3.36 -9.65 0.88
C ASN A 250 -2.16 -10.58 0.56
N LEU A 251 -2.33 -11.91 0.68
CA LEU A 251 -1.27 -12.89 0.39
C LEU A 251 -0.84 -12.90 -1.08
N ALA A 252 -1.64 -12.39 -2.01
CA ALA A 252 -1.31 -12.29 -3.42
C ALA A 252 -0.12 -11.37 -3.66
N ALA A 253 -0.03 -10.26 -2.92
CA ALA A 253 1.13 -9.37 -2.96
C ALA A 253 2.41 -10.09 -2.53
N LEU A 254 2.33 -10.88 -1.46
CA LEU A 254 3.43 -11.72 -0.98
C LEU A 254 3.80 -12.78 -2.03
N ALA A 255 2.84 -13.58 -2.50
CA ALA A 255 3.10 -14.67 -3.44
C ALA A 255 3.71 -14.18 -4.76
N TRP A 256 3.12 -13.16 -5.38
CA TRP A 256 3.69 -12.59 -6.61
C TRP A 256 5.03 -11.89 -6.36
N GLY A 257 5.21 -11.23 -5.22
CA GLY A 257 6.49 -10.65 -4.84
C GLY A 257 7.61 -11.70 -4.73
N LEU A 258 7.31 -12.87 -4.14
CA LEU A 258 8.22 -14.01 -4.07
C LEU A 258 8.52 -14.57 -5.48
N ILE A 259 7.49 -14.79 -6.31
CA ILE A 259 7.63 -15.36 -7.66
C ILE A 259 8.47 -14.43 -8.55
N PHE A 260 8.08 -13.16 -8.69
CA PHE A 260 8.80 -12.21 -9.54
C PHE A 260 10.20 -11.89 -8.99
N GLY A 261 10.35 -11.82 -7.67
CA GLY A 261 11.66 -11.63 -7.04
C GLY A 261 12.61 -12.81 -7.28
N TYR A 262 12.10 -14.04 -7.22
CA TYR A 262 12.83 -15.25 -7.57
C TYR A 262 13.23 -15.27 -9.05
N MET A 263 12.27 -14.99 -9.95
CA MET A 263 12.51 -14.93 -11.39
C MET A 263 13.59 -13.91 -11.74
N TYR A 264 13.51 -12.70 -11.18
CA TYR A 264 14.51 -11.65 -11.40
C TYR A 264 15.88 -12.07 -10.87
N SER A 265 15.94 -12.68 -9.68
CA SER A 265 17.18 -13.10 -9.05
C SER A 265 17.93 -14.19 -9.83
N HIS A 266 17.24 -14.99 -10.64
CA HIS A 266 17.81 -16.10 -11.43
C HIS A 266 17.92 -15.79 -12.93
N ARG A 267 17.34 -14.67 -13.41
CA ARG A 267 17.39 -14.25 -14.83
C ARG A 267 18.00 -12.87 -15.04
N GLN A 268 18.79 -12.38 -14.07
CA GLN A 268 19.32 -11.02 -14.04
C GLN A 268 20.09 -10.59 -15.32
N ASN A 269 20.72 -11.53 -16.02
CA ASN A 269 21.54 -11.25 -17.21
C ASN A 269 20.81 -11.39 -18.55
N ASN A 270 19.56 -11.87 -18.55
CA ASN A 270 18.83 -12.10 -19.80
C ASN A 270 18.03 -10.86 -20.14
N THR A 271 18.51 -10.00 -21.03
CA THR A 271 17.63 -8.98 -21.64
C THR A 271 16.66 -9.67 -22.58
N PHE A 272 15.35 -9.41 -22.45
CA PHE A 272 14.40 -9.88 -23.45
C PHE A 272 14.70 -9.21 -24.79
N ILE A 273 14.74 -9.99 -25.86
CA ILE A 273 14.83 -9.47 -27.22
C ILE A 273 13.54 -8.67 -27.47
N THR A 274 13.67 -7.35 -27.59
CA THR A 274 12.60 -6.38 -27.82
C THR A 274 12.05 -6.48 -29.25
N LYS A 275 11.34 -7.57 -29.57
CA LYS A 275 10.43 -7.53 -30.72
C LYS A 275 9.26 -6.62 -30.34
N ARG A 276 8.85 -5.75 -31.26
CA ARG A 276 7.73 -4.81 -31.07
C ARG A 276 6.45 -5.51 -30.58
N SER A 277 6.20 -6.74 -31.05
CA SER A 277 5.09 -7.58 -30.60
C SER A 277 5.13 -7.89 -29.10
N TYR A 278 6.30 -8.20 -28.53
CA TYR A 278 6.44 -8.45 -27.09
C TYR A 278 6.14 -7.19 -26.26
N CYS A 279 6.58 -6.02 -26.71
CA CYS A 279 6.28 -4.76 -26.03
C CYS A 279 4.78 -4.47 -26.03
N ILE A 280 4.10 -4.68 -27.17
CA ILE A 280 2.66 -4.49 -27.29
C ILE A 280 1.93 -5.45 -26.35
N TRP A 281 2.20 -6.76 -26.44
CA TRP A 281 1.57 -7.76 -25.57
C TRP A 281 1.80 -7.49 -24.09
N TRP A 282 3.03 -7.16 -23.71
CA TRP A 282 3.36 -6.78 -22.35
C TRP A 282 2.55 -5.56 -21.89
N SER A 283 2.51 -4.49 -22.69
CA SER A 283 1.77 -3.28 -22.35
C SER A 283 0.26 -3.53 -22.24
N THR A 284 -0.31 -4.36 -23.13
CA THR A 284 -1.73 -4.72 -23.11
C THR A 284 -2.06 -5.50 -21.85
N ILE A 285 -1.28 -6.54 -21.52
CA ILE A 285 -1.52 -7.37 -20.33
C ILE A 285 -1.42 -6.51 -19.06
N VAL A 286 -0.37 -5.69 -18.94
CA VAL A 286 -0.21 -4.78 -17.79
C VAL A 286 -1.41 -3.84 -17.67
N THR A 287 -1.83 -3.24 -18.78
CA THR A 287 -2.95 -2.29 -18.82
C THR A 287 -4.26 -2.95 -18.43
N VAL A 288 -4.59 -4.09 -19.03
CA VAL A 288 -5.82 -4.85 -18.72
C VAL A 288 -5.82 -5.33 -17.27
N SER A 289 -4.70 -5.83 -16.75
CA SER A 289 -4.63 -6.30 -15.37
C SER A 289 -4.68 -5.16 -14.34
N CYS A 290 -3.99 -4.04 -14.56
CA CYS A 290 -3.94 -2.95 -13.58
C CYS A 290 -5.09 -1.97 -13.74
N LEU A 291 -5.27 -1.39 -14.93
CA LEU A 291 -6.34 -0.42 -15.17
C LEU A 291 -7.69 -1.10 -15.35
N GLY A 292 -7.73 -2.27 -15.98
CA GLY A 292 -8.98 -3.01 -16.16
C GLY A 292 -9.60 -3.46 -14.83
N THR A 293 -8.81 -3.86 -13.84
CA THR A 293 -9.34 -4.18 -12.50
C THR A 293 -9.92 -2.95 -11.82
N ILE A 294 -9.18 -1.84 -11.77
CA ILE A 294 -9.65 -0.58 -11.17
C ILE A 294 -10.95 -0.08 -11.84
N LEU A 295 -10.97 -0.03 -13.18
CA LEU A 295 -12.11 0.47 -13.94
C LEU A 295 -13.32 -0.45 -13.83
N PHE A 296 -13.12 -1.76 -13.83
CA PHE A 296 -14.22 -2.71 -13.66
C PHE A 296 -14.84 -2.60 -12.27
N SER A 297 -14.02 -2.53 -11.21
CA SER A 297 -14.50 -2.30 -9.84
C SER A 297 -15.26 -0.98 -9.71
N ALA A 298 -14.86 0.05 -10.46
CA ALA A 298 -15.56 1.32 -10.47
C ALA A 298 -16.89 1.22 -11.21
N TYR A 299 -16.87 0.62 -12.41
CA TYR A 299 -18.06 0.40 -13.22
C TYR A 299 -19.11 -0.43 -12.49
N TYR A 300 -18.71 -1.52 -11.82
CA TYR A 300 -19.59 -2.38 -11.05
C TYR A 300 -20.42 -1.60 -10.03
N LYS A 301 -19.80 -0.68 -9.29
CA LYS A 301 -20.46 0.16 -8.27
C LYS A 301 -21.41 1.20 -8.83
N THR A 302 -21.17 1.66 -10.05
CA THR A 302 -21.96 2.75 -10.66
C THR A 302 -23.14 2.24 -11.48
N THR A 303 -23.39 0.93 -11.46
CA THR A 303 -24.48 0.29 -12.21
C THR A 303 -25.44 -0.39 -11.25
N ASP A 304 -26.66 -0.65 -11.73
CA ASP A 304 -27.67 -1.41 -10.98
C ASP A 304 -27.22 -2.85 -10.66
N TYR A 305 -26.08 -3.32 -11.20
CA TYR A 305 -25.50 -4.63 -10.89
C TYR A 305 -24.92 -4.76 -9.49
N TYR A 306 -24.63 -3.64 -8.81
CA TYR A 306 -24.19 -3.66 -7.42
C TYR A 306 -25.27 -4.33 -6.54
N SER A 307 -24.89 -5.29 -5.70
CA SER A 307 -25.82 -6.08 -4.87
C SER A 307 -26.76 -7.06 -5.61
N ASN A 308 -26.64 -7.24 -6.94
CA ASN A 308 -27.51 -8.19 -7.67
C ASN A 308 -27.07 -9.66 -7.58
N SER A 309 -25.80 -9.94 -7.29
CA SER A 309 -25.31 -11.32 -7.22
C SER A 309 -24.13 -11.48 -6.25
N ARG A 310 -24.42 -12.06 -5.08
CA ARG A 310 -23.44 -12.36 -4.03
C ARG A 310 -22.23 -13.16 -4.51
N TRP A 311 -22.47 -14.17 -5.35
CA TRP A 311 -21.41 -15.06 -5.82
C TRP A 311 -20.58 -14.43 -6.92
N PHE A 312 -21.16 -13.51 -7.70
CA PHE A 312 -20.41 -12.69 -8.63
C PHE A 312 -19.46 -11.75 -7.87
N ALA A 313 -19.98 -11.02 -6.88
CA ALA A 313 -19.18 -10.13 -6.04
C ALA A 313 -18.05 -10.88 -5.33
N ALA A 314 -18.36 -12.03 -4.72
CA ALA A 314 -17.38 -12.89 -4.05
C ALA A 314 -16.31 -13.43 -5.02
N THR A 315 -16.72 -13.86 -6.22
CA THR A 315 -15.80 -14.36 -7.25
C THR A 315 -14.85 -13.27 -7.69
N TYR A 316 -15.38 -12.09 -8.07
CA TYR A 316 -14.54 -10.99 -8.52
C TYR A 316 -13.61 -10.49 -7.41
N GLY A 317 -14.14 -10.31 -6.18
CA GLY A 317 -13.35 -9.89 -5.02
C GLY A 317 -12.19 -10.82 -4.69
N SER A 318 -12.38 -12.13 -4.91
CA SER A 318 -11.31 -13.12 -4.68
C SER A 318 -10.16 -13.02 -5.68
N ILE A 319 -10.41 -12.53 -6.90
CA ILE A 319 -9.41 -12.47 -7.99
C ILE A 319 -8.87 -11.05 -8.25
N GLU A 320 -9.58 -9.99 -7.86
CA GLU A 320 -9.23 -8.59 -8.16
C GLU A 320 -7.77 -8.27 -7.78
N LYS A 321 -7.41 -8.46 -6.50
CA LYS A 321 -6.05 -8.21 -6.00
C LYS A 321 -5.03 -9.15 -6.66
N VAL A 322 -5.40 -10.39 -6.96
CA VAL A 322 -4.52 -11.36 -7.63
C VAL A 322 -4.14 -10.88 -9.02
N LEU A 323 -5.13 -10.44 -9.80
CA LEU A 323 -4.93 -9.93 -11.16
C LEU A 323 -4.18 -8.60 -11.16
N PHE A 324 -4.55 -7.68 -10.27
CA PHE A 324 -3.87 -6.38 -10.15
C PHE A 324 -2.38 -6.56 -9.84
N VAL A 325 -2.06 -7.35 -8.81
CA VAL A 325 -0.66 -7.59 -8.41
C VAL A 325 0.10 -8.36 -9.48
N PHE A 326 -0.53 -9.33 -10.15
CA PHE A 326 0.10 -10.03 -11.26
C PHE A 326 0.51 -9.07 -12.38
N GLY A 327 -0.43 -8.21 -12.82
CA GLY A 327 -0.18 -7.16 -13.81
C GLY A 327 0.94 -6.22 -13.38
N PHE A 328 0.93 -5.83 -12.10
CA PHE A 328 1.97 -4.98 -11.55
C PHE A 328 3.35 -5.67 -11.47
N GLY A 329 3.38 -6.96 -11.13
CA GLY A 329 4.60 -7.75 -11.15
C GLY A 329 5.19 -7.88 -12.55
N LEU A 330 4.34 -8.10 -13.56
CA LEU A 330 4.74 -8.06 -14.97
C LEU A 330 5.25 -6.67 -15.37
N PHE A 331 4.62 -5.60 -14.90
CA PHE A 331 5.06 -4.23 -15.14
C PHE A 331 6.48 -4.01 -14.62
N ILE A 332 6.76 -4.31 -13.35
CA ILE A 332 8.09 -4.18 -12.77
C ILE A 332 9.09 -5.07 -13.51
N PHE A 333 8.73 -6.34 -13.75
CA PHE A 333 9.61 -7.28 -14.42
C PHE A 333 10.00 -6.79 -15.84
N GLY A 334 9.04 -6.29 -16.62
CA GLY A 334 9.30 -5.72 -17.95
C GLY A 334 10.17 -4.47 -17.91
N MET A 335 9.96 -3.57 -16.95
CA MET A 335 10.79 -2.37 -16.75
C MET A 335 12.26 -2.73 -16.51
N LEU A 336 12.49 -3.71 -15.63
CA LEU A 336 13.82 -4.18 -15.27
C LEU A 336 14.55 -4.85 -16.45
N HIS A 337 13.80 -5.45 -17.39
CA HIS A 337 14.33 -6.11 -18.59
C HIS A 337 14.31 -5.24 -19.86
N GLY A 338 14.00 -3.94 -19.74
CA GLY A 338 14.14 -2.97 -20.82
C GLY A 338 12.91 -2.73 -21.70
N LEU A 339 11.73 -3.28 -21.35
CA LEU A 339 10.49 -3.08 -22.13
C LEU A 339 9.83 -1.72 -21.91
N GLY A 340 10.27 -0.97 -20.90
CA GLY A 340 9.53 0.18 -20.37
C GLY A 340 9.55 1.50 -21.17
N GLY A 341 10.37 1.62 -22.21
CA GLY A 341 10.40 2.78 -23.10
C GLY A 341 10.41 4.14 -22.38
N CYS A 342 9.45 5.02 -22.73
CA CYS A 342 9.30 6.34 -22.12
C CYS A 342 8.91 6.30 -20.65
N VAL A 343 8.05 5.37 -20.25
CA VAL A 343 7.58 5.25 -18.86
C VAL A 343 8.75 4.93 -17.94
N LYS A 344 9.68 4.07 -18.38
CA LYS A 344 10.93 3.81 -17.64
C LYS A 344 11.73 5.08 -17.39
N LYS A 345 11.89 5.95 -18.41
CA LYS A 345 12.63 7.21 -18.27
C LYS A 345 12.00 8.15 -17.24
N VAL A 346 10.66 8.20 -17.18
CA VAL A 346 9.93 9.00 -16.18
C VAL A 346 10.15 8.45 -14.78
N LEU A 347 10.09 7.13 -14.60
CA LEU A 347 10.31 6.48 -13.30
C LEU A 347 11.77 6.57 -12.82
N GLU A 348 12.72 6.57 -13.75
CA GLU A 348 14.16 6.71 -13.46
C GLU A 348 14.61 8.17 -13.36
N TRP A 349 13.67 9.14 -13.41
CA TRP A 349 14.03 10.55 -13.31
C TRP A 349 14.68 10.87 -11.95
N ALA A 350 15.70 11.72 -11.95
CA ALA A 350 16.54 11.95 -10.77
C ALA A 350 15.76 12.42 -9.52
N PRO A 351 14.79 13.36 -9.59
CA PRO A 351 13.98 13.74 -8.43
C PRO A 351 13.19 12.58 -7.83
N MET A 352 12.77 11.61 -8.65
CA MET A 352 12.01 10.45 -8.20
C MET A 352 12.81 9.58 -7.23
N HIS A 353 14.14 9.59 -7.31
CA HIS A 353 15.00 8.83 -6.40
C HIS A 353 14.99 9.42 -4.99
N ALA A 354 14.97 10.76 -4.88
CA ALA A 354 14.89 11.43 -3.60
C ALA A 354 13.48 11.28 -3.01
N LEU A 355 12.45 11.54 -3.81
CA LEU A 355 11.06 11.50 -3.36
C LEU A 355 10.59 10.07 -3.05
N GLY A 356 11.01 9.07 -3.82
CA GLY A 356 10.67 7.66 -3.59
C GLY A 356 11.19 7.10 -2.26
N LYS A 357 12.31 7.64 -1.74
CA LYS A 357 12.82 7.27 -0.39
C LYS A 357 11.97 7.85 0.73
N LEU A 358 11.27 8.96 0.48
CA LEU A 358 10.39 9.63 1.42
C LEU A 358 8.98 9.02 1.45
N SER A 359 8.60 8.19 0.47
CA SER A 359 7.26 7.60 0.33
C SER A 359 6.71 6.94 1.60
N PHE A 360 7.56 6.27 2.38
CA PHE A 360 7.14 5.64 3.65
C PHE A 360 6.71 6.68 4.70
N GLY A 361 7.50 7.73 4.91
CA GLY A 361 7.13 8.81 5.82
C GLY A 361 5.93 9.61 5.30
N THR A 362 5.86 9.82 3.99
CA THR A 362 4.73 10.51 3.33
C THR A 362 3.42 9.76 3.57
N TYR A 363 3.43 8.42 3.47
CA TYR A 363 2.25 7.59 3.74
C TYR A 363 1.70 7.77 5.16
N LEU A 364 2.57 7.89 6.17
CA LEU A 364 2.14 8.08 7.56
C LEU A 364 1.63 9.51 7.81
N ILE A 365 2.37 10.50 7.30
CA ILE A 365 2.13 11.92 7.58
C ILE A 365 0.88 12.45 6.88
N GLN A 366 0.51 11.91 5.71
CA GLN A 366 -0.67 12.39 4.99
C GLN A 366 -1.93 12.44 5.87
N PHE A 367 -2.09 11.46 6.78
CA PHE A 367 -3.25 11.40 7.67
C PHE A 367 -3.23 12.50 8.72
N VAL A 368 -2.07 13.03 9.12
CA VAL A 368 -2.00 14.20 10.01
C VAL A 368 -2.65 15.40 9.33
N PHE A 369 -2.28 15.67 8.07
CA PHE A 369 -2.81 16.81 7.32
C PHE A 369 -4.28 16.62 6.91
N LEU A 370 -4.68 15.40 6.56
CA LEU A 370 -6.08 15.09 6.28
C LEU A 370 -6.97 15.28 7.53
N ASN A 371 -6.55 14.77 8.70
CA ASN A 371 -7.29 14.97 9.95
C ASN A 371 -7.32 16.44 10.39
N LEU A 372 -6.22 17.17 10.21
CA LEU A 372 -6.16 18.61 10.47
C LEU A 372 -7.17 19.37 9.60
N ASP A 373 -7.15 19.16 8.28
CA ASP A 373 -8.02 19.87 7.35
C ASP A 373 -9.49 19.59 7.66
N THR A 374 -9.87 18.31 7.83
CA THR A 374 -11.22 17.89 8.21
C THR A 374 -11.64 18.48 9.56
N GLY A 375 -10.79 18.37 10.59
CA GLY A 375 -11.09 18.84 11.94
C GLY A 375 -11.29 20.36 12.04
N LEU A 376 -10.62 21.12 11.18
CA LEU A 376 -10.68 22.59 11.15
C LEU A 376 -11.83 23.15 10.30
N LYS A 377 -12.56 22.33 9.53
CA LYS A 377 -13.63 22.85 8.65
C LYS A 377 -14.77 23.46 9.47
N ARG A 378 -15.09 24.72 9.17
CA ARG A 378 -16.16 25.50 9.82
C ARG A 378 -17.34 25.83 8.91
N TYR A 379 -17.25 25.49 7.64
CA TYR A 379 -18.27 25.75 6.63
C TYR A 379 -18.49 24.50 5.78
N PRO A 380 -19.71 24.30 5.26
CA PRO A 380 -19.99 23.21 4.35
C PRO A 380 -19.22 23.41 3.04
N LEU A 381 -18.66 22.32 2.50
CA LEU A 381 -17.89 22.35 1.27
C LEU A 381 -18.80 22.36 0.05
N TYR A 382 -18.51 23.27 -0.88
CA TYR A 382 -19.01 23.17 -2.24
C TYR A 382 -18.08 22.23 -3.02
N VAL A 383 -18.58 21.03 -3.38
CA VAL A 383 -17.74 19.99 -3.97
C VAL A 383 -17.51 20.27 -5.45
N MET A 384 -16.32 20.80 -5.77
CA MET A 384 -15.81 20.95 -7.14
C MET A 384 -14.53 20.14 -7.34
N VAL A 385 -14.40 19.53 -8.52
CA VAL A 385 -13.18 18.79 -8.91
C VAL A 385 -11.94 19.69 -8.82
N TYR A 386 -12.06 20.97 -9.18
CA TYR A 386 -10.98 21.95 -9.06
C TYR A 386 -10.48 22.10 -7.62
N LEU A 387 -11.39 22.30 -6.66
CA LEU A 387 -11.05 22.45 -5.24
C LEU A 387 -10.41 21.16 -4.70
N GLY A 388 -10.97 20.01 -5.07
CA GLY A 388 -10.37 18.71 -4.75
C GLY A 388 -8.94 18.57 -5.26
N ALA A 389 -8.65 19.00 -6.50
CA ALA A 389 -7.30 18.98 -7.05
C ALA A 389 -6.33 19.90 -6.28
N THR A 390 -6.78 21.07 -5.85
CA THR A 390 -5.97 21.97 -5.01
C THR A 390 -5.67 21.37 -3.65
N ASP A 391 -6.64 20.69 -3.03
CA ASP A 391 -6.46 20.01 -1.75
C ASP A 391 -5.48 18.83 -1.87
N ILE A 392 -5.56 18.05 -2.96
CA ILE A 392 -4.61 16.96 -3.23
C ILE A 392 -3.18 17.49 -3.36
N LEU A 393 -2.98 18.61 -4.06
CA LEU A 393 -1.65 19.22 -4.21
C LEU A 393 -1.11 19.70 -2.85
N LYS A 394 -1.98 20.31 -2.04
CA LYS A 394 -1.70 20.73 -0.65
C LYS A 394 -1.26 19.53 0.19
N TYR A 395 -2.05 18.46 0.25
CA TYR A 395 -1.72 17.26 1.03
C TYR A 395 -0.44 16.60 0.56
N THR A 396 -0.23 16.50 -0.76
CA THR A 396 0.99 15.91 -1.33
C THR A 396 2.21 16.70 -0.89
N THR A 397 2.18 18.02 -1.08
CA THR A 397 3.32 18.90 -0.77
C THR A 397 3.66 18.87 0.72
N LEU A 398 2.66 19.06 1.58
CA LEU A 398 2.86 19.05 3.04
C LEU A 398 3.34 17.69 3.55
N SER A 399 2.83 16.59 3.00
CA SER A 399 3.22 15.24 3.42
C SER A 399 4.68 14.92 3.06
N TYR A 400 5.15 15.34 1.88
CA TYR A 400 6.56 15.17 1.52
C TYR A 400 7.48 16.06 2.36
N LEU A 401 7.09 17.31 2.64
CA LEU A 401 7.84 18.20 3.53
C LEU A 401 7.95 17.63 4.96
N GLY A 402 6.84 17.15 5.52
CA GLY A 402 6.85 16.46 6.81
C GLY A 402 7.70 15.18 6.78
N SER A 403 7.65 14.44 5.67
CA SER A 403 8.43 13.19 5.52
C SER A 403 9.93 13.44 5.53
N ILE A 404 10.39 14.59 5.01
CA ILE A 404 11.79 15.02 5.12
C ILE A 404 12.19 15.14 6.59
N LEU A 405 11.36 15.78 7.42
CA LEU A 405 11.62 15.95 8.85
C LEU A 405 11.65 14.60 9.56
N LEU A 406 10.62 13.76 9.37
CA LEU A 406 10.57 12.43 9.97
C LEU A 406 11.75 11.55 9.56
N THR A 407 12.12 11.60 8.28
CA THR A 407 13.25 10.80 7.78
C THR A 407 14.57 11.27 8.36
N SER A 408 14.76 12.59 8.47
CA SER A 408 15.99 13.20 8.96
C SER A 408 16.21 13.02 10.45
N PHE A 409 15.17 13.24 11.25
CA PHE A 409 15.28 13.22 12.71
C PHE A 409 15.06 11.84 13.33
N VAL A 410 14.38 10.93 12.63
CA VAL A 410 13.96 9.64 13.23
C VAL A 410 14.44 8.45 12.41
N LEU A 411 14.04 8.35 11.14
CA LEU A 411 14.29 7.12 10.37
C LEU A 411 15.78 6.88 10.10
N MET A 412 16.51 7.88 9.61
CA MET A 412 17.94 7.73 9.31
C MET A 412 18.78 7.46 10.56
N PRO A 413 18.61 8.19 11.69
CA PRO A 413 19.32 7.87 12.94
C PRO A 413 19.04 6.44 13.44
N MET A 414 17.78 6.01 13.44
CA MET A 414 17.40 4.68 13.94
C MET A 414 17.89 3.56 13.02
N GLU A 415 17.90 3.77 11.70
CA GLU A 415 18.47 2.82 10.74
C GLU A 415 20.00 2.68 10.91
N ASN A 416 20.69 3.80 11.13
CA ASN A 416 22.13 3.79 11.42
C ASN A 416 22.44 3.07 12.74
N LEU A 417 21.63 3.30 13.77
CA LEU A 417 21.74 2.62 15.06
C LEU A 417 21.56 1.10 14.88
N ALA A 418 20.48 0.68 14.21
CA ALA A 418 20.20 -0.72 13.94
C ALA A 418 21.33 -1.39 13.14
N ASN A 419 21.91 -0.70 12.15
CA ASN A 419 23.03 -1.24 11.37
C ASN A 419 24.35 -1.35 12.14
N LYS A 420 24.53 -0.56 13.20
CA LYS A 420 25.72 -0.61 14.05
C LYS A 420 25.68 -1.77 15.05
N PHE A 421 24.49 -2.09 15.58
CA PHE A 421 24.32 -3.09 16.65
C PHE A 421 23.87 -4.48 16.16
N LEU A 422 23.38 -4.60 14.92
CA LEU A 422 22.89 -5.83 14.31
C LEU A 422 23.62 -6.07 12.98
#